data_AF-A0A920UMI9-F1
#
_entry.id   AF-A0A920UMI9-F1
#
_cell.length_a   1.000
_cell.length_b   1.000
_cell.length_c   1.000
_cell.angle_alpha   90.00
_cell.angle_beta   90.00
_cell.angle_gamma   90.00
#
_symmetry.space_group_name_H-M   'P 1'
#
loop_
_entity.id
_entity.type
_entity.pdbx_description
1 polymer ?
#
loop_
_entity_poly.entity_id
_entity_poly.type
_entity_poly.pdbx_seq_one_letter_code
_entity_poly.pdbx_strand_id
1 'polypeptide(L)'
;MTSPLTRYRHRVDSGKISADPHQMPAIEALQDVYAAWLMKALDRGWGRYLARLSGNTFTPTRGVYFWGGVGRGKTFLMDLFYDCLPFEDKVREHFHRFMGGVHDP
;
A
#
# COMPACT_ATOMS: atom_id res chain seq x y z
N MET A 1 -13.55 5.53 -5.11
CA MET A 1 -12.09 5.30 -5.06
C MET A 1 -11.78 4.03 -5.82
N THR A 2 -10.81 4.05 -6.74
CA THR A 2 -10.43 2.88 -7.54
C THR A 2 -9.23 2.17 -6.91
N SER A 3 -9.20 0.83 -7.02
CA SER A 3 -8.12 0.04 -6.45
C SER A 3 -6.80 0.23 -7.22
N PRO A 4 -5.64 -0.11 -6.63
CA PRO A 4 -4.34 0.00 -7.28
C PRO A 4 -4.29 -0.68 -8.65
N LEU A 5 -4.76 -1.92 -8.74
CA LEU A 5 -4.77 -2.69 -9.99
C LEU A 5 -5.64 -2.02 -11.07
N THR A 6 -6.83 -1.55 -10.70
CA THR A 6 -7.73 -0.84 -11.63
C THR A 6 -7.11 0.46 -12.12
N ARG A 7 -6.52 1.26 -11.23
CA ARG A 7 -5.90 2.55 -11.58
C ARG A 7 -4.66 2.36 -12.46
N TYR A 8 -3.88 1.31 -12.23
CA TYR A 8 -2.74 0.94 -13.08
C TYR A 8 -3.20 0.56 -14.49
N ARG A 9 -4.14 -0.39 -14.61
CA ARG A 9 -4.69 -0.82 -15.91
C ARG A 9 -5.25 0.35 -16.71
N HIS A 10 -6.05 1.20 -16.07
CA HIS A 10 -6.55 2.41 -16.72
C HIS A 10 -5.44 3.32 -17.26
N ARG A 11 -4.32 3.48 -16.54
CA ARG A 11 -3.19 4.29 -17.03
C ARG A 11 -2.48 3.63 -18.22
N VAL A 12 -2.32 2.31 -18.21
CA VAL A 12 -1.80 1.55 -19.36
C VAL A 12 -2.72 1.71 -20.56
N ASP A 13 -4.02 1.46 -20.38
CA ASP A 13 -5.02 1.50 -21.46
C ASP A 13 -5.16 2.90 -22.07
N SER A 14 -5.01 3.94 -21.24
CA SER A 14 -5.01 5.34 -21.70
C SER A 14 -3.70 5.79 -22.37
N GLY A 15 -2.68 4.94 -22.44
CA GLY A 15 -1.36 5.27 -22.99
C GLY A 15 -0.52 6.21 -22.12
N LYS A 16 -0.96 6.53 -20.90
CA LYS A 16 -0.22 7.41 -19.97
C LYS A 16 1.04 6.75 -19.41
N ILE A 17 1.09 5.43 -19.41
CA ILE A 17 2.27 4.64 -19.06
C ILE A 17 2.42 3.48 -20.04
N SER A 18 3.66 3.07 -20.30
CA SER A 18 3.92 1.81 -21.00
C SER A 18 3.70 0.64 -20.06
N ALA A 19 3.06 -0.42 -20.54
CA ALA A 19 3.00 -1.68 -19.81
C ALA A 19 4.41 -2.23 -19.60
N ASP A 20 4.74 -2.59 -18.36
CA ASP A 20 5.95 -3.35 -18.01
C ASP A 20 5.51 -4.66 -17.34
N PRO A 21 5.83 -5.84 -17.91
CA PRO A 21 5.52 -7.13 -17.30
C PRO A 21 6.06 -7.29 -15.88
N HIS A 22 7.16 -6.63 -15.54
CA HIS A 22 7.75 -6.69 -14.21
C HIS A 22 7.01 -5.83 -13.17
N GLN A 23 6.17 -4.89 -13.61
CA GLN A 23 5.33 -4.10 -12.71
C GLN A 23 4.05 -4.84 -12.30
N MET A 24 3.61 -5.84 -13.06
CA MET A 24 2.36 -6.56 -12.77
C MET A 24 2.39 -7.30 -11.43
N PRO A 25 3.41 -8.12 -11.11
CA PRO A 25 3.47 -8.78 -9.80
C PRO A 25 3.54 -7.77 -8.64
N ALA A 26 4.19 -6.62 -8.87
CA ALA A 26 4.29 -5.55 -7.89
C ALA A 26 2.93 -4.88 -7.64
N ILE A 27 2.13 -4.62 -8.69
CA ILE A 27 0.80 -4.01 -8.52
C ILE A 27 -0.20 -4.99 -7.92
N GLU A 28 -0.09 -6.29 -8.21
CA GLU A 28 -0.88 -7.34 -7.58
C GLU A 28 -0.59 -7.44 -6.08
N ALA A 29 0.68 -7.43 -5.68
CA ALA A 29 1.05 -7.40 -4.27
C ALA A 29 0.51 -6.14 -3.54
N LEU A 30 0.51 -4.98 -4.20
CA LEU A 30 -0.11 -3.77 -3.65
C LEU A 30 -1.63 -3.88 -3.55
N GLN A 31 -2.27 -4.53 -4.53
CA GLN A 31 -3.71 -4.80 -4.51
C GLN A 31 -4.10 -5.69 -3.32
N ASP A 32 -3.27 -6.68 -2.98
CA ASP A 32 -3.50 -7.55 -1.82
C ASP A 32 -3.40 -6.78 -0.50
N VAL A 33 -2.38 -5.92 -0.35
CA VAL A 33 -2.26 -5.04 0.83
C VAL A 33 -3.44 -4.09 0.93
N TYR A 34 -3.86 -3.49 -0.18
CA TYR A 34 -5.03 -2.62 -0.24
C TYR A 34 -6.29 -3.34 0.26
N ALA A 35 -6.55 -4.55 -0.24
CA ALA A 35 -7.72 -5.34 0.16
C ALA A 35 -7.66 -5.75 1.64
N ALA A 36 -6.49 -6.19 2.12
CA ALA A 36 -6.29 -6.56 3.51
C ALA A 36 -6.52 -5.37 4.47
N TRP A 37 -6.10 -4.16 4.08
CA TRP A 37 -6.35 -2.95 4.87
C TRP A 37 -7.82 -2.52 4.84
N LEU A 38 -8.50 -2.64 3.70
CA LEU A 38 -9.92 -2.33 3.61
C LEU A 38 -10.76 -3.26 4.49
N MET A 39 -10.48 -4.57 4.47
CA MET A 39 -11.16 -5.54 5.33
C MET A 39 -10.98 -5.21 6.83
N LYS A 40 -9.75 -4.87 7.25
CA LYS A 40 -9.50 -4.45 8.63
C LYS A 40 -10.14 -3.11 9.00
N ALA A 41 -10.31 -2.20 8.04
CA ALA A 41 -10.98 -0.92 8.27
C ALA A 41 -12.49 -1.11 8.56
N LEU A 42 -13.13 -2.07 7.88
CA LEU A 42 -14.54 -2.42 8.11
C LEU A 42 -14.78 -3.09 9.48
N ASP A 43 -13.80 -3.82 9.99
CA ASP A 43 -13.91 -4.57 11.25
C ASP A 43 -13.62 -3.74 12.53
N ARG A 44 -13.40 -2.42 12.39
CA ARG A 44 -12.89 -1.56 13.49
C ARG A 44 -13.85 -1.33 14.65
N GLY A 45 -15.14 -1.61 14.49
CA GLY A 45 -16.16 -1.38 15.52
C GLY A 45 -16.21 -2.51 16.54
N TRP A 46 -16.86 -3.62 16.18
CA TRP A 46 -17.16 -4.71 17.11
C TRP A 46 -15.99 -5.70 17.25
N GLY A 47 -15.22 -5.94 16.18
CA GLY A 47 -14.06 -6.83 16.21
C GLY A 47 -12.97 -6.37 17.19
N ARG A 48 -12.72 -5.05 17.27
CA ARG A 48 -11.71 -4.48 18.21
C ARG A 48 -12.15 -4.53 19.67
N TYR A 49 -13.45 -4.41 19.94
CA TYR A 49 -14.01 -4.57 21.28
C TYR A 49 -13.89 -6.04 21.75
N LEU A 50 -14.30 -6.99 20.90
CA LEU A 50 -14.21 -8.42 21.20
C LEU A 50 -12.76 -8.90 21.34
N ALA A 51 -11.85 -8.44 20.48
CA ALA A 51 -10.43 -8.77 20.56
C ALA A 51 -9.77 -8.31 21.88
N ARG A 52 -10.20 -7.16 22.42
CA ARG A 52 -9.75 -6.68 23.74
C ARG A 52 -10.23 -7.56 24.88
N LEU A 53 -11.44 -8.11 24.78
CA LEU A 53 -12.01 -9.01 25.79
C LEU A 53 -11.42 -10.42 25.73
N SER A 54 -11.06 -10.90 24.53
CA SER A 54 -10.50 -12.25 24.34
C SER A 54 -8.98 -12.34 24.50
N GLY A 55 -8.29 -11.23 24.81
CA GLY A 55 -6.83 -11.18 24.88
C GLY A 55 -6.15 -11.40 23.52
N ASN A 56 -6.90 -11.29 22.42
CA ASN A 56 -6.38 -11.58 21.09
C ASN A 56 -5.40 -10.49 20.65
N THR A 57 -4.20 -10.91 20.26
CA THR A 57 -3.12 -10.02 19.84
C THR A 57 -3.42 -9.47 18.44
N PHE A 58 -3.32 -8.15 18.29
CA PHE A 58 -3.46 -7.50 16.99
C PHE A 58 -2.40 -8.05 16.02
N THR A 59 -2.84 -8.75 14.97
CA THR A 59 -1.94 -9.20 13.90
C THR A 59 -1.77 -8.07 12.88
N PRO A 60 -0.60 -7.43 12.74
CA PRO A 60 -0.38 -6.38 11.74
C PRO A 60 -0.49 -6.94 10.32
N THR A 61 -0.98 -6.13 9.38
CA THR A 61 -0.92 -6.50 7.95
C THR A 61 0.51 -6.32 7.47
N ARG A 62 1.09 -7.36 6.86
CA ARG A 62 2.41 -7.26 6.23
C ARG A 62 2.34 -6.33 5.02
N GLY A 63 3.35 -5.47 4.87
CA GLY A 63 3.50 -4.58 3.72
C GLY A 63 4.25 -5.24 2.55
N VAL A 64 4.51 -4.44 1.52
CA VAL A 64 5.32 -4.82 0.35
C VAL A 64 6.65 -4.09 0.37
N TYR A 65 7.74 -4.79 0.08
CA TYR A 65 9.06 -4.21 -0.12
C TYR A 65 9.48 -4.35 -1.57
N PHE A 66 9.63 -3.23 -2.28
CA PHE A 66 10.09 -3.23 -3.67
C PHE A 66 11.61 -3.25 -3.76
N TRP A 67 12.12 -4.19 -4.54
CA TRP A 67 13.53 -4.32 -4.88
C TRP A 67 13.68 -4.59 -6.39
N GLY A 68 14.84 -4.28 -6.95
CA GLY A 68 15.12 -4.44 -8.38
C GLY A 68 15.76 -3.21 -9.02
N GLY A 69 16.07 -3.30 -10.32
CA GLY A 69 16.86 -2.32 -11.06
C GLY A 69 16.31 -0.89 -11.06
N VAL A 70 17.21 0.08 -11.31
CA VAL A 70 16.88 1.51 -11.49
C VAL A 70 15.99 1.68 -12.73
N GLY A 71 15.09 2.65 -12.72
CA GLY A 71 14.24 2.98 -13.88
C GLY A 71 13.00 2.11 -14.08
N ARG A 72 12.75 1.09 -13.24
CA ARG A 72 11.59 0.18 -13.36
C ARG A 72 10.26 0.73 -12.79
N GLY A 73 10.20 2.02 -12.46
CA GLY A 73 8.96 2.65 -12.00
C GLY A 73 8.54 2.38 -10.54
N LYS A 74 9.45 1.94 -9.66
CA LYS A 74 9.15 1.69 -8.23
C LYS A 74 8.51 2.89 -7.53
N THR A 75 9.05 4.10 -7.75
CA THR A 75 8.50 5.35 -7.20
C THR A 75 7.07 5.59 -7.70
N PHE A 76 6.87 5.41 -9.01
CA PHE A 76 5.55 5.55 -9.64
C PHE A 76 4.52 4.58 -9.04
N LEU A 77 4.88 3.30 -8.85
CA LEU A 77 3.98 2.32 -8.24
C LEU A 77 3.60 2.69 -6.80
N MET A 78 4.56 3.20 -6.03
CA MET A 78 4.29 3.70 -4.66
C MET A 78 3.36 4.91 -4.66
N ASP A 79 3.55 5.87 -5.57
CA ASP A 79 2.68 7.05 -5.68
C ASP A 79 1.26 6.66 -6.07
N LEU A 80 1.14 5.77 -7.07
CA LEU A 80 -0.15 5.23 -7.50
C LEU A 80 -0.87 4.51 -6.35
N PHE A 81 -0.15 3.70 -5.58
CA PHE A 81 -0.71 3.02 -4.42
C PHE A 81 -1.19 4.00 -3.35
N TYR A 82 -0.36 4.98 -2.97
CA TYR A 82 -0.68 5.98 -1.97
C TYR A 82 -1.96 6.76 -2.34
N ASP A 83 -2.11 7.13 -3.63
CA ASP A 83 -3.31 7.78 -4.17
C ASP A 83 -4.59 6.93 -4.04
N CYS A 84 -4.46 5.60 -4.07
CA CYS A 84 -5.62 4.70 -3.98
C CYS A 84 -6.13 4.53 -2.54
N LEU A 85 -5.27 4.72 -1.54
CA LEU A 85 -5.60 4.46 -0.14
C LEU A 85 -6.79 5.30 0.36
N PRO A 86 -7.86 4.68 0.88
CA PRO A 86 -9.11 5.35 1.24
C PRO A 86 -9.09 5.92 2.68
N PHE A 87 -7.93 6.35 3.16
CA PHE A 87 -7.76 6.91 4.51
C PHE A 87 -6.96 8.20 4.43
N GLU A 88 -7.26 9.12 5.34
CA GLU A 88 -6.58 10.41 5.47
C GLU A 88 -5.27 10.26 6.28
N ASP A 89 -5.27 9.38 7.28
CA ASP A 89 -4.10 9.08 8.12
C ASP A 89 -3.07 8.20 7.39
N LYS A 90 -2.41 8.77 6.37
CA LYS A 90 -1.35 8.11 5.61
C LYS A 90 -0.21 9.06 5.33
N VAL A 91 1.01 8.61 5.58
CA VAL A 91 2.22 9.41 5.37
C VAL A 91 3.08 8.75 4.29
N ARG A 92 3.66 9.58 3.41
CA ARG A 92 4.66 9.17 2.41
C ARG A 92 6.01 9.78 2.76
N GLU A 93 6.92 8.96 3.26
CA GLU A 93 8.27 9.35 3.65
C GLU A 93 9.31 8.83 2.65
N HIS A 94 10.40 9.59 2.48
CA HIS A 94 11.61 9.08 1.84
C HIS A 94 12.49 8.44 2.91
N PHE A 95 13.06 7.27 2.61
CA PHE A 95 13.83 6.47 3.59
C PHE A 95 14.87 7.29 4.39
N HIS A 96 15.63 8.17 3.73
CA HIS A 96 16.63 9.00 4.42
C HIS A 96 16.01 9.97 5.45
N ARG A 97 14.84 10.55 5.16
CA ARG A 97 14.13 11.43 6.11
C ARG A 97 13.55 10.63 7.26
N PHE A 98 12.94 9.49 6.94
CA PHE A 98 12.44 8.54 7.93
C PHE A 98 13.55 8.13 8.91
N MET A 99 14.72 7.75 8.39
CA MET A 99 15.85 7.34 9.24
C MET A 99 16.38 8.48 10.11
N GLY A 100 16.41 9.71 9.60
CA GLY A 100 16.78 10.88 10.41
C GLY A 100 15.90 11.05 11.65
N GLY A 101 14.58 10.95 11.49
CA GLY A 101 13.63 11.06 12.62
C GLY A 101 13.63 9.87 13.59
N VAL A 102 14.24 8.73 13.21
CA VAL A 102 14.45 7.61 14.13
C VAL A 102 15.69 7.82 15.01
N HIS A 103 16.70 8.54 14.50
CA HIS A 103 17.98 8.73 15.19
C HIS A 103 18.02 10.01 16.04
N ASP A 104 17.27 11.05 15.68
CA ASP A 104 17.05 12.26 16.49
C ASP A 104 15.56 12.37 16.89
N PRO A 105 15.14 11.74 18.00
CA PRO A 105 13.76 11.76 18.49
C PRO A 105 13.35 13.08 19.19
#